data_AF-A0AAU9MLR3-F1
#
_entry.id   AF-A0AAU9MLR3-F1
#
_cell.length_a   1.000
_cell.length_b   1.000
_cell.length_c   1.000
_cell.angle_alpha   90.00
_cell.angle_beta   90.00
_cell.angle_gamma   90.00
#
_symmetry.space_group_name_H-M   'P 1'
#
loop_
_entity.id
_entity.type
_entity.pdbx_description
1 polymer ?
#
loop_
_entity_poly.entity_id
_entity_poly.type
_entity_poly.pdbx_seq_one_letter_code
_entity_poly.pdbx_strand_id
1 'polypeptide(L)' 'MIDDKILVASNTKIRVLTLDNGEELLKFSTDVGLVKHMHMLDDTNTIITYVFGDKNLHMWKKWIKSTTISCKKL' A
#
# COMPACT_ATOMS: atom_id res chain seq x y z
N MET A 1 -16.31 1.00 -9.98
CA MET A 1 -15.48 2.22 -9.93
C MET A 1 -14.38 1.92 -8.93
N ILE A 2 -13.12 2.24 -9.23
CA ILE A 2 -12.07 2.14 -8.23
C ILE A 2 -12.33 3.31 -7.28
N ASP A 3 -12.76 3.01 -6.05
CA ASP A 3 -12.98 4.02 -5.03
C ASP A 3 -11.67 4.80 -4.84
N ASP A 4 -11.77 6.14 -4.81
CA ASP A 4 -10.62 7.02 -4.66
C ASP A 4 -9.83 6.67 -3.38
N LYS A 5 -8.50 6.65 -3.48
CA LYS A 5 -7.61 6.23 -2.38
C LYS A 5 -6.66 7.34 -1.99
N ILE A 6 -6.37 7.42 -0.69
CA ILE A 6 -5.31 8.29 -0.14
C ILE A 6 -4.15 7.43 0.34
N LEU A 7 -2.95 7.89 0.02
CA LEU A 7 -1.70 7.30 0.48
C LEU A 7 -1.14 8.12 1.65
N VAL A 8 -0.85 7.47 2.77
CA VAL A 8 -0.45 8.15 4.01
C VAL A 8 0.82 7.53 4.59
N ALA A 9 1.79 8.39 4.93
CA ALA A 9 2.92 8.04 5.80
C ALA A 9 2.67 8.62 7.20
N SER A 10 2.37 7.77 8.18
CA SER A 10 2.11 8.21 9.57
C SER A 10 2.91 7.36 10.54
N ASN A 11 3.61 7.98 11.49
CA ASN A 11 4.41 7.28 12.49
C ASN A 11 5.29 6.19 11.86
N THR A 12 6.07 6.61 10.85
CA THR A 12 7.00 5.78 10.07
C THR A 12 6.40 4.55 9.36
N LYS A 13 5.07 4.48 9.24
CA LYS A 13 4.37 3.40 8.53
C LYS A 13 3.59 3.91 7.34
N ILE A 14 3.57 3.10 6.29
CA ILE A 14 2.77 3.34 5.08
C ILE A 14 1.39 2.73 5.25
N ARG A 15 0.37 3.53 4.94
CA ARG A 15 -1.04 3.14 4.94
C ARG A 15 -1.72 3.61 3.66
N VAL A 16 -2.69 2.84 3.21
CA VAL A 16 -3.61 3.21 2.12
C VAL A 16 -4.99 3.28 2.73
N LEU A 17 -5.64 4.43 2.59
CA LEU A 17 -6.96 4.71 3.11
C LEU A 17 -7.94 4.94 1.96
N THR A 18 -9.22 4.71 2.18
CA THR A 18 -10.25 5.23 1.29
C THR A 18 -10.34 6.76 1.42
N LEU A 19 -10.68 7.43 0.32
CA LEU A 19 -10.87 8.89 0.32
C LEU A 19 -12.18 9.31 1.02
N ASP A 20 -13.22 8.49 0.93
CA ASP A 20 -14.58 8.82 1.36
C ASP A 20 -14.71 8.94 2.89
N ASN A 21 -14.17 7.98 3.63
CA ASN A 21 -14.34 7.86 5.08
C ASN A 21 -13.03 7.61 5.84
N GLY A 22 -11.90 7.46 5.14
CA GLY A 22 -10.59 7.23 5.75
C GLY A 22 -10.37 5.80 6.25
N GLU A 23 -11.18 4.82 5.82
CA GLU A 23 -11.04 3.42 6.19
C GLU A 23 -9.68 2.87 5.72
N GLU A 24 -8.98 2.15 6.59
CA GLU A 24 -7.66 1.57 6.28
C GLU A 24 -7.80 0.33 5.40
N LEU A 25 -7.47 0.46 4.12
CA LEU A 25 -7.46 -0.65 3.15
C LEU A 25 -6.20 -1.51 3.29
N LEU A 26 -5.05 -0.86 3.43
CA LEU A 26 -3.75 -1.52 3.48
C LEU A 26 -2.83 -0.83 4.49
N LYS A 27 -2.04 -1.65 5.18
CA LYS A 27 -0.96 -1.21 6.06
C LYS A 27 0.26 -2.06 5.85
N PHE A 28 1.41 -1.41 5.76
CA PHE A 28 2.72 -2.03 5.77
C PHE A 28 3.24 -1.99 7.20
N SER A 29 3.57 -3.16 7.75
CA SER A 29 4.01 -3.29 9.15
C SER A 29 5.44 -2.81 9.36
N THR A 30 6.27 -2.88 8.32
CA THR A 30 7.67 -2.46 8.32
C THR A 30 7.76 -0.95 8.48
N ASP A 31 8.69 -0.54 9.35
CA ASP A 31 9.06 0.86 9.52
C ASP A 31 9.82 1.33 8.26
N VAL A 32 9.36 2.43 7.66
CA VAL A 32 9.90 2.99 6.42
C VAL A 32 10.67 4.29 6.65
N GLY A 33 10.86 4.71 7.90
CA GLY A 33 11.50 5.97 8.26
C GLY A 33 10.70 7.22 7.84
N LEU A 34 11.42 8.34 7.73
CA LEU A 34 10.84 9.63 7.35
C LEU A 34 10.72 9.73 5.82
N VAL A 35 9.53 9.42 5.32
CA VAL A 35 9.23 9.45 3.89
C VAL A 35 9.24 10.89 3.38
N LYS A 36 10.05 11.14 2.35
CA LYS A 36 10.11 12.41 1.63
C LYS A 36 9.18 12.42 0.42
N HIS A 37 9.18 11.33 -0.35
CA HIS A 37 8.30 11.15 -1.49
C HIS A 37 7.70 9.75 -1.49
N MET A 38 6.45 9.65 -1.93
CA MET A 38 5.75 8.39 -2.06
C MET A 38 4.88 8.40 -3.31
N HIS A 39 4.82 7.27 -4.00
CA HIS A 39 3.98 7.07 -5.16
C HIS A 39 3.38 5.65 -5.12
N MET A 40 2.11 5.52 -5.47
CA MET A 40 1.45 4.23 -5.63
C MET A 40 1.23 4.00 -7.12
N LEU A 41 1.59 2.80 -7.61
CA LEU A 41 1.35 2.45 -9.00
C LEU A 41 -0.13 2.08 -9.17
N ASP A 42 -0.77 2.68 -10.18
CA ASP A 42 -2.16 2.40 -10.54
C ASP A 42 -2.39 0.89 -10.72
N ASP A 43 -3.53 0.40 -10.23
CA ASP A 43 -3.98 -1.00 -10.29
C ASP A 43 -3.04 -2.04 -9.65
N THR A 44 -2.02 -1.61 -8.91
CA THR A 44 -1.13 -2.51 -8.19
C THR A 44 -1.06 -2.13 -6.70
N ASN A 45 -1.02 -3.13 -5.81
CA ASN A 45 -0.70 -2.91 -4.40
C ASN A 45 0.82 -2.69 -4.19
N THR A 46 1.41 -1.87 -5.07
CA THR A 46 2.83 -1.55 -5.09
C THR A 46 3.03 -0.07 -4.80
N ILE A 47 3.86 0.23 -3.83
CA ILE A 47 4.19 1.58 -3.40
C ILE A 47 5.68 1.77 -3.49
N ILE A 48 6.10 2.90 -4.03
CA ILE A 48 7.49 3.33 -4.12
C ILE A 48 7.69 4.48 -3.13
N THR A 49 8.73 4.41 -2.31
CA THR A 49 9.11 5.48 -1.38
C THR A 49 10.55 5.91 -1.55
N TYR A 50 10.77 7.21 -1.34
CA TYR A 50 12.08 7.81 -1.12
C TYR A 50 12.13 8.42 0.29
N VAL A 51 13.15 8.06 1.06
CA VAL A 51 13.27 8.34 2.50
C VAL A 51 14.43 9.31 2.73
N PHE A 52 14.29 10.23 3.69
CA PHE A 52 15.36 11.17 4.02
C PHE A 52 16.64 10.45 4.47
N GLY A 53 17.78 10.89 3.93
CA GLY A 53 19.10 10.32 4.26
C GLY A 53 19.40 8.98 3.59
N ASP A 54 18.42 8.37 2.91
CA ASP A 54 18.63 7.15 2.15
C ASP A 54 19.04 7.47 0.70
N LYS A 55 19.93 6.64 0.16
CA LYS A 55 20.36 6.67 -1.25
C LYS A 55 19.59 5.67 -2.11
N ASN A 56 18.77 4.83 -1.49
CA ASN A 56 18.02 3.78 -2.16
C ASN A 56 16.55 4.18 -2.36
N LEU A 57 15.96 3.62 -3.41
CA LEU A 57 14.53 3.64 -3.62
C LEU A 57 13.93 2.36 -3.00
N HIS A 58 12.88 2.50 -2.20
CA HIS A 58 12.22 1.35 -1.59
C HIS A 58 10.93 1.02 -2.32
N MET A 59 10.70 -0.28 -2.51
CA MET A 59 9.48 -0.79 -3.14
C MET A 59 8.75 -1.73 -2.18
N TRP A 60 7.47 -1.45 -1.98
CA TRP A 60 6.59 -2.16 -1.07
C TRP A 60 5.48 -2.81 -1.85
N LYS A 61 5.47 -4.15 -1.90
CA LYS A 61 4.44 -4.91 -2.61
C LYS A 61 3.68 -5.79 -1.64
N LYS A 62 2.36 -5.60 -1.55
CA LYS A 62 1.49 -6.47 -0.75
C LYS A 62 0.84 -7.53 -1.64
N TRP A 63 1.15 -8.79 -1.36
CA TRP A 63 0.51 -9.92 -2.01
C TRP A 63 -0.87 -10.12 -1.39
N ILE A 64 -1.94 -9.92 -2.17
CA ILE A 64 -3.27 -10.42 -1.78
C ILE A 64 -3.18 -11.93 -1.92
N LYS A 65 -3.45 -12.68 -0.84
CA LYS A 65 -3.54 -14.14 -0.93
C LYS A 65 -4.63 -14.49 -1.95
N SER A 66 -4.29 -15.26 -2.98
CA SER A 66 -5.27 -15.75 -3.95
C SER A 66 -6.23 -16.71 -3.24
N THR A 67 -7.52 -16.38 -3.21
CA THR A 67 -8.54 -17.30 -2.72
C THR A 67 -8.73 -18.41 -3.75
N THR A 68 -8.37 -19.65 -3.42
CA THR A 68 -8.70 -20.81 -4.25
C THR A 68 -10.19 -21.09 -4.12
N ILE A 69 -10.97 -20.77 -5.15
CA ILE A 69 -12.39 -21.13 -5.22
C ILE A 69 -12.47 -22.54 -5.82
N SER A 70 -12.82 -23.53 -5.00
CA SER A 70 -13.11 -24.88 -5.47
C SER A 70 -14.55 -24.98 -5.96
N CYS A 71 -14.76 -25.17 -7.27
CA CYS A 71 -16.08 -25.51 -7.81
C CYS A 71 -16.42 -26.96 -7.48
N LYS A 72 -17.57 -27.18 -6.83
CA LYS A 72 -18.16 -28.52 -6.67
C LYS A 72 -19.01 -28.81 -7.91
N LYS A 73 -18.71 -29.90 -8.61
CA LYS A 73 -19.50 -30.37 -9.76
C LYS A 73 -20.82 -30.94 -9.22
N LEU A 74 -21.94 -30.37 -9.66
CA LEU A 74 -23.30 -30.87 -9.40
C LEU A 74 -23.55 -32.17 -10.16
#